data_AF-A0A6A8V4F7-F1
#
_entry.id   AF-A0A6A8V4F7-F1
#
_cell.length_a   1.000
_cell.length_b   1.000
_cell.length_c   1.000
_cell.angle_alpha   90.00
_cell.angle_beta   90.00
_cell.angle_gamma   90.00
#
_symmetry.space_group_name_H-M   'P 1'
#
loop_
_entity.id
_entity.type
_entity.pdbx_description
1 polymer ?
#
loop_
_entity_poly.entity_id
_entity_poly.type
_entity_poly.pdbx_seq_one_letter_code
_entity_poly.pdbx_strand_id
1 'polypeptide(L)'
;MKLKGDTKQGKTIAASSTKDLKEDEETIKKKQLAYLKENEQEIVDFVKAQNPKVESVQIYWDETQWGVAGNGTPQGGDEMILIFGGFNQNHESSWRVDVVVEDGKINLKTMSLGQYLRIGGRIFEYIS
;
A
#
# COMPACT_ATOMS: atom_id res chain seq x y z
N MET A 1 -58.27 31.89 32.89
CA MET A 1 -57.16 31.25 33.62
C MET A 1 -55.84 31.84 33.13
N LYS A 2 -54.91 32.14 34.06
CA LYS A 2 -53.48 32.47 33.85
C LYS A 2 -52.82 31.39 32.95
N LEU A 3 -51.80 31.67 32.14
CA LEU A 3 -50.42 31.98 32.55
C LEU A 3 -49.61 32.64 31.43
N LYS A 4 -48.75 33.59 31.84
CA LYS A 4 -47.56 34.09 31.14
C LYS A 4 -46.45 33.02 31.15
N GLY A 5 -45.52 33.12 30.20
CA GLY A 5 -44.20 32.48 30.29
C GLY A 5 -43.26 32.97 29.19
N ASP A 6 -42.34 33.85 29.56
CA ASP A 6 -41.29 34.43 28.71
C ASP A 6 -40.12 33.45 28.43
N THR A 7 -39.24 33.88 27.50
CA THR A 7 -37.76 33.85 27.64
C THR A 7 -36.92 32.74 26.97
N LYS A 8 -36.04 33.25 26.08
CA LYS A 8 -34.66 32.84 25.71
C LYS A 8 -34.40 31.47 25.09
N GLN A 9 -34.04 31.54 23.80
CA GLN A 9 -32.68 31.30 23.29
C GLN A 9 -31.83 30.34 24.13
N GLY A 10 -31.77 29.09 23.67
CA GLY A 10 -31.01 28.04 24.33
C GLY A 10 -30.59 26.98 23.32
N LYS A 11 -29.42 27.20 22.74
CA LYS A 11 -28.42 26.18 22.42
C LYS A 11 -28.84 25.13 21.37
N THR A 12 -28.41 25.40 20.14
CA THR A 12 -27.89 24.40 19.21
C THR A 12 -27.17 23.31 19.98
N ILE A 13 -27.81 22.15 20.11
CA ILE A 13 -27.11 20.91 20.44
C ILE A 13 -26.59 20.43 19.09
N ALA A 14 -25.47 21.02 18.66
CA ALA A 14 -24.61 20.38 17.69
C ALA A 14 -24.34 18.98 18.24
N ALA A 15 -24.91 17.97 17.59
CA ALA A 15 -24.62 16.59 17.89
C ALA A 15 -23.10 16.48 17.90
N SER A 16 -22.57 16.15 19.07
CA SER A 16 -21.16 16.10 19.38
C SER A 16 -20.41 15.38 18.27
N SER A 17 -19.61 16.15 17.54
CA SER A 17 -18.65 15.70 16.55
C SER A 17 -17.62 14.81 17.22
N THR A 18 -17.83 13.50 17.22
CA THR A 18 -16.80 12.48 17.43
C THR A 18 -17.30 11.16 16.81
N LYS A 19 -17.42 11.14 15.49
CA LYS A 19 -17.41 9.90 14.70
C LYS A 19 -16.44 10.13 13.56
N ASP A 20 -15.24 9.62 13.79
CA ASP A 20 -14.26 9.21 12.79
C ASP A 20 -14.09 10.21 11.63
N LEU A 21 -13.09 11.09 11.76
CA LEU A 21 -12.45 11.67 10.60
C LEU A 21 -11.88 10.50 9.80
N LYS A 22 -12.67 9.94 8.88
CA LYS A 22 -12.18 9.06 7.83
C LYS A 22 -11.14 9.88 7.10
N GLU A 23 -9.88 9.57 7.36
CA GLU A 23 -8.77 10.16 6.63
C GLU A 23 -9.02 9.91 5.14
N ASP A 24 -8.80 10.94 4.33
CA ASP A 24 -9.04 10.81 2.90
C ASP A 24 -8.12 9.73 2.29
N GLU A 25 -8.63 9.02 1.29
CA GLU A 25 -7.93 7.90 0.67
C GLU A 25 -6.57 8.30 0.11
N GLU A 26 -6.45 9.53 -0.44
CA GLU A 26 -5.18 10.04 -0.95
C GLU A 26 -4.13 10.23 0.14
N THR A 27 -4.52 10.71 1.32
CA THR A 27 -3.65 10.90 2.47
C THR A 27 -3.18 9.56 3.02
N ILE A 28 -4.08 8.58 3.07
CA ILE A 28 -3.71 7.19 3.43
C ILE A 28 -2.66 6.66 2.45
N LYS A 29 -2.88 6.77 1.14
CA LYS A 29 -1.91 6.31 0.12
C LYS A 29 -0.58 7.04 0.20
N LYS A 30 -0.57 8.35 0.48
CA LYS A 30 0.67 9.13 0.70
C LYS A 30 1.45 8.64 1.91
N LYS A 31 0.77 8.38 3.04
CA LYS A 31 1.41 7.82 4.24
C LYS A 31 1.97 6.42 3.99
N GLN A 32 1.22 5.59 3.27
CA GLN A 32 1.66 4.26 2.88
C GLN A 32 2.92 4.32 1.99
N LEU A 33 2.92 5.16 0.96
CA LEU A 33 4.09 5.34 0.09
C LEU A 33 5.30 5.90 0.86
N ALA A 34 5.09 6.83 1.79
CA ALA A 34 6.15 7.34 2.66
C ALA A 34 6.75 6.23 3.54
N TYR A 35 5.90 5.41 4.16
CA TYR A 35 6.34 4.26 4.95
C TYR A 35 7.14 3.26 4.11
N LEU A 36 6.72 2.95 2.88
CA LEU A 36 7.48 2.06 1.99
C LEU A 36 8.86 2.64 1.65
N LYS A 37 8.94 3.95 1.38
CA LYS A 37 10.21 4.64 1.10
C LYS A 37 11.14 4.66 2.32
N GLU A 38 10.60 4.86 3.52
CA GLU A 38 11.38 4.77 4.77
C GLU A 38 11.95 3.37 5.01
N ASN A 39 11.23 2.33 4.55
CA ASN A 39 11.63 0.92 4.69
C ASN A 39 12.14 0.33 3.36
N GLU A 40 12.67 1.17 2.47
CA GLU A 40 13.14 0.76 1.12
C GLU A 40 14.12 -0.41 1.19
N GLN A 41 15.01 -0.42 2.18
CA GLN A 41 16.03 -1.45 2.33
C GLN A 41 15.44 -2.84 2.55
N GLU A 42 14.30 -2.97 3.27
CA GLU A 42 13.65 -4.27 3.48
C GLU A 42 13.13 -4.85 2.15
N ILE A 43 12.60 -4.00 1.27
CA ILE A 43 12.12 -4.39 -0.06
C ILE A 43 13.32 -4.76 -0.96
N VAL A 44 14.39 -3.97 -0.91
CA VAL A 44 15.63 -4.26 -1.65
C VAL A 44 16.22 -5.61 -1.23
N ASP A 45 16.33 -5.85 0.07
CA ASP A 45 16.88 -7.10 0.60
C ASP A 45 15.99 -8.30 0.24
N PHE A 46 14.66 -8.12 0.31
CA PHE A 46 13.71 -9.13 -0.14
C PHE A 46 13.92 -9.51 -1.61
N VAL A 47 14.05 -8.53 -2.51
CA VAL A 47 14.26 -8.77 -3.95
C VAL A 47 15.62 -9.44 -4.21
N LYS A 48 16.68 -8.98 -3.54
CA LYS A 48 18.03 -9.58 -3.65
C LYS A 48 18.04 -11.04 -3.19
N ALA A 49 17.31 -11.37 -2.12
CA ALA A 49 17.24 -12.72 -1.61
C ALA A 49 16.61 -13.72 -2.60
N GLN A 50 15.85 -13.25 -3.60
CA GLN A 50 15.21 -14.12 -4.59
C GLN A 50 16.22 -14.74 -5.57
N ASN A 51 17.36 -14.09 -5.82
CA ASN A 51 18.40 -14.59 -6.71
C ASN A 51 19.75 -13.89 -6.40
N PRO A 52 20.83 -14.60 -6.04
CA PRO A 52 22.11 -14.00 -5.67
C PRO A 52 22.84 -13.33 -6.84
N LYS A 53 22.39 -13.53 -8.09
CA LYS A 53 22.90 -12.80 -9.25
C LYS A 53 22.35 -11.36 -9.30
N VAL A 54 21.48 -10.98 -8.37
CA VAL A 54 20.99 -9.61 -8.20
C VAL A 54 21.99 -8.81 -7.36
N GLU A 55 22.72 -7.92 -8.01
CA GLU A 55 23.74 -7.06 -7.42
C GLU A 55 23.15 -5.71 -6.96
N SER A 56 22.23 -5.16 -7.75
CA SER A 56 21.51 -3.91 -7.43
C SER A 56 20.02 -4.04 -7.72
N VAL A 57 19.22 -3.28 -6.97
CA VAL A 57 17.76 -3.19 -7.13
C VAL A 57 17.41 -1.73 -7.34
N GLN A 58 16.48 -1.46 -8.24
CA GLN A 58 15.90 -0.14 -8.49
C GLN A 58 14.40 -0.24 -8.20
N ILE A 59 13.85 0.67 -7.40
CA ILE A 59 12.40 0.75 -7.14
C ILE A 59 11.81 1.91 -7.93
N TYR A 60 10.72 1.66 -8.65
CA TYR A 60 10.00 2.65 -9.44
C TYR A 60 8.78 3.14 -8.64
N TRP A 61 9.04 4.04 -7.69
CA TRP A 61 8.02 4.52 -6.74
C TRP A 61 6.80 5.16 -7.41
N ASP A 62 7.01 5.80 -8.55
CA ASP A 62 6.03 6.40 -9.43
C ASP A 62 5.13 5.37 -10.14
N GLU A 63 5.57 4.11 -10.25
CA GLU A 63 4.79 2.99 -10.78
C GLU A 63 4.01 2.23 -9.70
N THR A 64 4.12 2.62 -8.42
CA THR A 64 3.41 1.97 -7.31
C THR A 64 1.89 2.04 -7.51
N GLN A 65 1.22 0.91 -7.33
CA GLN A 65 -0.24 0.80 -7.51
C GLN A 65 -0.92 0.29 -6.25
N TRP A 66 -2.19 0.69 -6.07
CA TRP A 66 -3.08 0.21 -5.01
C TRP A 66 -4.20 -0.59 -5.64
N GLY A 67 -4.47 -1.78 -5.12
CA GLY A 67 -5.49 -2.67 -5.65
C GLY A 67 -6.09 -3.55 -4.58
N VAL A 68 -6.96 -4.46 -5.01
CA VAL A 68 -7.59 -5.47 -4.16
C VAL A 68 -7.32 -6.84 -4.77
N ALA A 69 -6.93 -7.82 -3.96
CA ALA A 69 -6.76 -9.20 -4.41
C ALA A 69 -8.09 -9.70 -4.99
N GLY A 70 -8.08 -10.23 -6.22
CA GLY A 70 -9.24 -10.96 -6.72
C GLY A 70 -9.31 -12.34 -6.09
N ASN A 71 -10.01 -12.50 -4.95
CA ASN A 71 -10.15 -13.82 -4.30
C ASN A 71 -11.39 -14.63 -4.75
N GLY A 72 -12.22 -14.08 -5.64
CA GLY A 72 -13.42 -14.75 -6.15
C GLY A 72 -14.54 -14.95 -5.13
N THR A 73 -14.45 -14.37 -3.93
CA THR A 73 -15.49 -14.46 -2.88
C THR A 73 -16.28 -13.15 -2.74
N PRO A 74 -17.55 -13.19 -2.26
CA PRO A 74 -18.34 -11.97 -2.02
C PRO A 74 -17.79 -11.07 -0.90
N GLN A 75 -16.86 -11.57 -0.07
CA GLN A 75 -16.25 -10.79 1.01
C GLN A 75 -15.23 -9.75 0.51
N GLY A 76 -14.86 -9.77 -0.78
CA GLY A 76 -13.74 -9.00 -1.30
C GLY A 76 -12.40 -9.62 -0.88
N GLY A 77 -11.33 -9.34 -1.61
CA GLY A 77 -9.97 -9.74 -1.21
C GLY A 77 -9.26 -8.67 -0.41
N ASP A 78 -8.02 -8.97 -0.02
CA ASP A 78 -7.20 -8.05 0.76
C ASP A 78 -6.78 -6.84 -0.10
N GLU A 79 -6.75 -5.66 0.51
CA GLU A 79 -6.13 -4.49 -0.09
C GLU A 79 -4.63 -4.74 -0.21
N MET A 80 -4.04 -4.30 -1.32
CA MET A 80 -2.64 -4.55 -1.62
C MET A 80 -1.99 -3.34 -2.28
N ILE A 81 -0.68 -3.23 -2.06
CA ILE A 81 0.20 -2.33 -2.77
C ILE A 81 1.11 -3.16 -3.67
N LEU A 82 1.14 -2.82 -4.96
CA LEU A 82 2.01 -3.42 -5.94
C LEU A 82 3.20 -2.50 -6.17
N ILE A 83 4.40 -3.01 -5.89
CA ILE A 83 5.67 -2.28 -5.96
C ILE A 83 6.45 -2.85 -7.14
N PHE A 84 6.90 -1.98 -8.04
CA PHE A 84 7.59 -2.36 -9.26
C PHE A 84 9.03 -1.85 -9.24
N GLY A 85 9.88 -2.50 -10.03
CA GLY A 85 11.26 -2.09 -10.14
C GLY A 85 12.05 -2.92 -11.14
N GLY A 86 13.32 -2.55 -11.27
CA GLY A 86 14.34 -3.24 -12.05
C GLY A 86 15.50 -3.71 -11.18
N PHE A 87 16.47 -4.35 -11.79
CA PHE A 87 17.69 -4.80 -11.13
C PHE A 87 18.91 -4.76 -12.06
N ASN A 88 20.10 -4.77 -11.46
CA ASN A 88 21.40 -4.80 -12.16
C ASN A 88 21.57 -3.69 -13.21
N GLN A 89 20.88 -2.55 -13.05
CA GLN A 89 20.91 -1.43 -14.00
C GLN A 89 20.51 -1.83 -15.44
N ASN A 90 19.78 -2.93 -15.58
CA ASN A 90 19.33 -3.43 -16.87
C ASN A 90 17.92 -2.90 -17.17
N HIS A 91 17.77 -2.13 -18.26
CA HIS A 91 16.50 -1.53 -18.67
C HIS A 91 15.44 -2.55 -19.10
N GLU A 92 15.82 -3.78 -19.46
CA GLU A 92 14.90 -4.87 -19.77
C GLU A 92 14.51 -5.69 -18.54
N SER A 93 15.12 -5.38 -17.40
CA SER A 93 14.85 -6.10 -16.16
C SER A 93 13.58 -5.60 -15.47
N SER A 94 12.84 -6.51 -14.86
CA SER A 94 11.66 -6.13 -14.07
C SER A 94 11.34 -7.14 -12.97
N TRP A 95 10.69 -6.65 -11.91
CA TRP A 95 10.10 -7.46 -10.85
C TRP A 95 8.84 -6.75 -10.30
N ARG A 96 8.01 -7.50 -9.57
CA ARG A 96 6.90 -6.94 -8.80
C ARG A 96 6.80 -7.62 -7.44
N VAL A 97 6.71 -6.81 -6.38
CA VAL A 97 6.43 -7.25 -5.02
C VAL A 97 5.04 -6.78 -4.63
N ASP A 98 4.24 -7.70 -4.10
CA ASP A 98 2.89 -7.43 -3.62
C ASP A 98 2.92 -7.42 -2.09
N VAL A 99 2.34 -6.40 -1.46
CA VAL A 99 2.29 -6.23 0.00
C VAL A 99 0.86 -6.01 0.46
N VAL A 100 0.44 -6.75 1.49
CA VAL A 100 -0.91 -6.65 2.05
C VAL A 100 -1.03 -5.40 2.91
N VAL A 101 -2.20 -4.77 2.79
CA VAL A 101 -2.65 -3.66 3.63
C VAL A 101 -3.79 -4.16 4.52
N GLU A 102 -3.61 -4.06 5.83
CA GLU A 102 -4.62 -4.41 6.83
C GLU A 102 -4.98 -3.14 7.62
N ASP A 103 -6.27 -2.77 7.63
CA ASP A 103 -6.76 -1.55 8.29
C ASP A 103 -5.97 -0.28 7.91
N GLY A 104 -5.62 -0.14 6.63
CA GLY A 104 -4.85 0.97 6.08
C GLY A 104 -3.35 0.94 6.42
N LYS A 105 -2.86 -0.08 7.11
CA LYS A 105 -1.44 -0.24 7.49
C LYS A 105 -0.77 -1.32 6.66
N ILE A 106 0.49 -1.07 6.30
CA ILE A 106 1.32 -2.01 5.54
C ILE A 106 1.93 -3.05 6.49
N ASN A 107 1.91 -4.31 6.09
CA ASN A 107 2.64 -5.38 6.76
C ASN A 107 3.74 -5.94 5.84
N LEU A 108 4.98 -5.45 5.99
CA LEU A 108 6.12 -5.87 5.15
C LEU A 108 6.45 -7.37 5.24
N LYS A 109 6.01 -8.06 6.30
CA LYS A 109 6.20 -9.52 6.41
C LYS A 109 5.33 -10.31 5.43
N THR A 110 4.34 -9.66 4.81
CA THR A 110 3.47 -10.25 3.78
C THR A 110 4.02 -10.08 2.37
N MET A 111 5.21 -9.46 2.21
CA MET A 111 5.85 -9.30 0.91
C MET A 111 5.94 -10.63 0.18
N SER A 112 5.45 -10.62 -1.06
CA SER A 112 5.48 -11.77 -1.95
C SER A 112 5.86 -11.34 -3.36
N LEU A 113 6.45 -12.25 -4.14
CA LEU A 113 6.70 -11.98 -5.56
C LEU A 113 5.39 -12.09 -6.33
N GLY A 114 4.82 -10.93 -6.70
CA GLY A 114 3.72 -10.83 -7.64
C GLY A 114 4.13 -11.08 -9.10
N GLN A 115 5.38 -10.75 -9.43
CA GLN A 115 6.03 -11.10 -10.68
C GLN A 115 7.47 -11.52 -10.39
N TYR A 116 7.85 -12.72 -10.85
CA TYR A 116 9.25 -13.16 -10.83
C TYR A 116 10.18 -12.14 -11.49
N LEU A 117 11.44 -12.17 -11.07
CA LEU A 117 12.50 -11.40 -11.72
C LEU A 117 12.58 -11.82 -13.18
N ARG A 118 12.57 -10.84 -14.09
CA ARG A 118 12.59 -11.06 -15.54
C ARG A 118 13.63 -10.19 -16.21
N ILE A 119 14.15 -10.63 -17.36
CA ILE A 119 14.92 -9.84 -18.33
C ILE A 119 14.33 -10.09 -19.71
N GLY A 120 14.00 -9.03 -20.45
CA GLY A 120 13.45 -9.15 -21.81
C GLY A 120 12.16 -9.99 -21.86
N GLY A 121 11.34 -9.90 -20.80
CA GLY A 121 10.11 -10.68 -20.64
C GLY A 121 10.29 -12.15 -20.22
N ARG A 122 11.53 -12.67 -20.14
CA ARG A 122 11.81 -14.05 -19.70
C ARG A 122 12.18 -14.10 -18.24
N ILE A 123 11.86 -15.19 -17.55
CA ILE A 123 12.23 -15.38 -16.14
C ILE A 123 13.77 -15.38 -16.03
N PHE A 124 14.27 -14.65 -15.05
CA PHE A 124 15.69 -14.59 -14.73
C PHE A 124 16.06 -15.81 -13.89
N GLU A 125 16.44 -16.88 -14.59
CA GLU A 125 16.72 -18.17 -13.98
C GLU A 125 18.03 -18.21 -13.20
N TYR A 126 18.03 -19.07 -12.20
CA TYR A 126 19.24 -19.54 -11.54
C TYR A 126 19.92 -20.55 -12.45
N ILE A 127 20.76 -20.10 -13.39
CA ILE A 127 21.66 -21.04 -14.07
C ILE A 127 22.69 -21.49 -13.03
N SER A 128 22.53 -22.72 -12.52
CA SER A 128 23.46 -23.47 -11.68
C SER A 128 24.73 -23.83 -12.43
#